data_AF-A0A1G3SY40-F1
#
_entry.id   AF-A0A1G3SY40-F1
#
_cell.length_a   1.000
_cell.length_b   1.000
_cell.length_c   1.000
_cell.angle_alpha   90.00
_cell.angle_beta   90.00
_cell.angle_gamma   90.00
#
_symmetry.space_group_name_H-M   'P 1'
#
loop_
_entity.id
_entity.type
_entity.pdbx_description
1 polymer ?
#
loop_
_entity_poly.entity_id
_entity_poly.type
_entity_poly.pdbx_seq_one_letter_code
_entity_poly.pdbx_strand_id
1 'polypeptide(L)'
;MKLSLALASFVLTSTFVFAAPATLATVNGKAITTNDANAFLSKAAPGMSFNKLDPKMKRQVVDQLVNQTLVKDQVIKSGIQNTPAFKAQYAAIKNDLAVDMWMKQQMNKITVTDKETKAFYDANGDKMKQGDKKVPYEQVKKEITQFLKLEKFKTHMDKTTDTLRKGAKVEIKL
;
A
#
# COMPACT_ATOMS: atom_id res chain seq x y z
N MET A 1 -63.09 21.99 28.48
CA MET A 1 -61.75 21.78 29.08
C MET A 1 -60.83 21.26 27.97
N LYS A 2 -59.82 22.04 27.56
CA LYS A 2 -58.83 21.64 26.55
C LYS A 2 -57.57 21.21 27.32
N LEU A 3 -57.19 19.93 27.24
CA LEU A 3 -55.93 19.43 27.78
C LEU A 3 -54.96 19.19 26.61
N SER A 4 -53.88 19.97 26.61
CA SER A 4 -52.71 19.80 25.76
C SER A 4 -51.90 18.59 26.21
N LEU A 5 -51.44 17.77 25.26
CA LEU A 5 -50.27 16.91 25.44
C LEU A 5 -49.18 17.35 24.45
N ALA A 6 -48.09 17.91 24.98
CA ALA A 6 -46.84 18.06 24.25
C ALA A 6 -45.88 16.97 24.75
N LEU A 7 -45.54 16.04 23.87
CA LEU A 7 -44.57 14.97 24.12
C LEU A 7 -43.18 15.48 23.70
N ALA A 8 -42.32 15.80 24.66
CA ALA A 8 -40.94 16.16 24.41
C ALA A 8 -40.07 14.89 24.36
N SER A 9 -39.66 14.49 23.16
CA SER A 9 -38.70 13.40 22.96
C SER A 9 -37.28 13.90 23.18
N PHE A 10 -36.62 13.43 24.24
CA PHE A 10 -35.21 13.71 24.53
C PHE A 10 -34.33 12.70 23.77
N VAL A 11 -33.66 13.15 22.71
CA VAL A 11 -32.68 12.34 21.97
C VAL A 11 -31.30 12.54 22.63
N LEU A 12 -30.82 11.53 23.36
CA LEU A 12 -29.43 11.48 23.81
C LEU A 12 -28.53 11.14 22.62
N THR A 13 -27.81 12.13 22.10
CA THR A 13 -26.71 11.91 21.18
C THR A 13 -25.44 11.62 22.00
N SER A 14 -25.04 10.35 22.07
CA SER A 14 -23.75 9.94 22.62
C SER A 14 -22.61 10.39 21.71
N THR A 15 -21.91 11.46 22.08
CA THR A 15 -20.67 11.87 21.42
C THR A 15 -19.53 10.99 21.91
N PHE A 16 -19.03 10.11 21.05
CA PHE A 16 -17.77 9.42 21.29
C PHE A 16 -16.63 10.45 21.26
N VAL A 17 -16.13 10.84 22.44
CA VAL A 17 -14.93 11.68 22.55
C VAL A 17 -13.74 10.78 22.25
N PHE A 18 -13.21 10.86 21.02
CA PHE A 18 -11.89 10.33 20.72
C PHE A 18 -10.86 11.15 21.50
N ALA A 19 -10.29 10.56 22.55
CA ALA A 19 -9.20 11.18 23.29
C ALA A 19 -8.03 11.45 22.33
N ALA A 20 -7.61 12.72 22.24
CA ALA A 20 -6.45 13.10 21.44
C ALA A 20 -5.21 12.33 21.94
N PRO A 21 -4.32 11.88 21.04
CA PRO A 21 -3.13 11.15 21.44
C PRO A 21 -2.25 12.03 22.34
N ALA A 22 -1.73 11.44 23.43
CA ALA A 22 -0.93 12.18 24.40
C ALA A 22 0.35 12.75 23.75
N THR A 23 0.59 14.03 23.98
CA THR A 23 1.80 14.75 23.56
C THR A 23 2.98 14.30 24.41
N LEU A 24 4.05 13.86 23.75
CA LEU A 24 5.28 13.35 24.36
C LEU A 24 6.40 14.38 24.36
N ALA A 25 6.47 15.23 23.32
CA ALA A 25 7.41 16.33 23.19
C ALA A 25 6.88 17.39 22.23
N THR A 26 7.46 18.58 22.23
CA THR A 26 7.16 19.65 21.27
C THR A 26 8.47 20.18 20.68
N VAL A 27 8.56 20.23 19.35
CA VAL A 27 9.75 20.72 18.62
C VAL A 27 9.29 21.84 17.68
N ASN A 28 9.77 23.08 17.89
CA ASN A 28 9.41 24.25 17.08
C ASN A 28 7.87 24.43 16.93
N GLY A 29 7.11 24.18 18.00
CA GLY A 29 5.65 24.24 18.00
C GLY A 29 4.92 23.02 17.41
N LYS A 30 5.66 22.03 16.87
CA LYS A 30 5.09 20.76 16.39
C LYS A 30 5.09 19.72 17.51
N ALA A 31 3.91 19.18 17.81
CA ALA A 31 3.77 18.10 18.80
C ALA A 31 4.29 16.77 18.23
N ILE A 32 5.03 16.04 19.05
CA ILE A 32 5.34 14.61 18.88
C ILE A 32 4.41 13.86 19.82
N THR A 33 3.64 12.94 19.27
CA THR A 33 2.54 12.27 19.99
C THR A 33 2.84 10.79 20.22
N THR A 34 2.01 10.16 21.05
CA THR A 34 2.01 8.71 21.25
C THR A 34 1.75 7.94 19.96
N ASN A 35 0.99 8.52 19.01
CA ASN A 35 0.77 7.91 17.70
C ASN A 35 2.05 7.91 16.86
N ASP A 36 2.81 9.01 16.89
CA ASP A 36 4.10 9.09 16.19
C ASP A 36 5.09 8.04 16.73
N ALA A 37 5.12 7.86 18.04
CA ALA A 37 5.95 6.84 18.68
C ALA A 37 5.53 5.42 18.31
N ASN A 38 4.23 5.11 18.30
CA ASN A 38 3.75 3.80 17.86
C ASN A 38 4.00 3.56 16.36
N ALA A 39 3.88 4.59 15.51
CA ALA A 39 4.17 4.50 14.09
C ALA A 39 5.66 4.32 13.79
N PHE A 40 6.53 4.89 14.62
CA PHE A 40 7.98 4.64 14.57
C PHE A 40 8.30 3.20 14.98
N LEU A 41 7.73 2.74 16.10
CA LEU A 41 7.96 1.39 16.61
C LEU A 41 7.42 0.31 15.68
N SER A 42 6.27 0.49 15.04
CA SER A 42 5.73 -0.51 14.11
C SER A 42 6.65 -0.77 12.91
N LYS A 43 7.45 0.22 12.52
CA LYS A 43 8.45 0.11 11.44
C LYS A 43 9.78 -0.44 11.94
N ALA A 44 10.23 -0.01 13.12
CA ALA A 44 11.55 -0.35 13.66
C ALA A 44 11.57 -1.71 14.41
N ALA A 45 10.47 -2.05 15.09
CA ALA A 45 10.32 -3.24 15.92
C ALA A 45 8.85 -3.72 15.89
N PRO A 46 8.46 -4.51 14.86
CA PRO A 46 7.09 -5.02 14.74
C PRO A 46 6.62 -5.74 16.00
N GLY A 47 5.39 -5.48 16.43
CA GLY A 47 4.80 -6.05 17.66
C GLY A 47 5.11 -5.29 18.95
N MET A 48 6.00 -4.28 18.90
CA MET A 48 6.28 -3.40 20.03
C MET A 48 5.28 -2.24 20.10
N SER A 49 4.95 -1.78 21.31
CA SER A 49 4.04 -0.64 21.52
C SER A 49 4.64 0.33 22.54
N PHE A 50 4.54 1.63 22.28
CA PHE A 50 5.16 2.67 23.11
C PHE A 50 4.73 2.59 24.57
N ASN A 51 3.45 2.33 24.83
CA ASN A 51 2.91 2.28 26.20
C ASN A 51 3.51 1.14 27.04
N LYS A 52 3.94 0.05 26.39
CA LYS A 52 4.50 -1.15 27.04
C LYS A 52 6.00 -1.04 27.30
N LEU A 53 6.64 0.04 26.84
CA LEU A 53 8.06 0.27 27.05
C LEU A 53 8.34 0.73 28.48
N ASP A 54 9.51 0.34 28.98
CA ASP A 54 10.05 0.90 30.21
C ASP A 54 10.38 2.40 30.05
N PRO A 55 10.56 3.16 31.14
CA PRO A 55 10.80 4.60 31.07
C PRO A 55 12.04 5.00 30.24
N LYS A 56 13.11 4.20 30.28
CA LYS A 56 14.34 4.48 29.53
C LYS A 56 14.11 4.32 28.04
N MET A 57 13.48 3.22 27.64
CA MET A 57 13.10 2.96 26.24
C MET A 57 12.12 4.01 25.71
N LYS A 58 11.13 4.42 26.52
CA LYS A 58 10.22 5.52 26.16
C LYS A 58 11.00 6.79 25.84
N ARG A 59 11.93 7.18 26.71
CA ARG A 59 12.77 8.36 26.51
C ARG A 59 13.59 8.26 25.23
N GLN A 60 14.22 7.12 24.97
CA GLN A 60 15.01 6.90 23.74
C GLN A 60 14.16 7.03 22.46
N VAL A 61 12.95 6.48 22.46
CA VAL A 61 12.03 6.62 21.32
C VAL A 61 11.65 8.08 21.10
N VAL A 62 11.31 8.81 22.17
CA VAL A 62 10.96 10.23 22.09
C VAL A 62 12.14 11.06 21.60
N ASP A 63 13.34 10.86 22.16
CA ASP A 63 14.56 11.57 21.74
C ASP A 63 14.87 11.30 20.26
N GLN A 64 14.68 10.06 19.78
CA GLN A 64 14.85 9.72 18.37
C GLN A 64 13.85 10.45 17.46
N LEU A 65 12.59 10.58 17.88
CA LEU A 65 11.57 11.33 17.13
C LEU A 65 11.86 12.83 17.13
N VAL A 66 12.34 13.37 18.25
CA VAL A 66 12.79 14.77 18.34
C VAL A 66 13.92 15.01 17.34
N ASN A 67 14.95 14.16 17.36
CA ASN A 67 16.08 14.26 16.43
C ASN A 67 15.63 14.14 14.97
N GLN A 68 14.73 13.19 14.65
CA GLN A 68 14.18 13.06 13.30
C GLN A 68 13.42 14.32 12.87
N THR A 69 12.68 14.95 13.78
CA THR A 69 11.93 16.18 13.52
C THR A 69 12.87 17.34 13.24
N LEU A 70 13.92 17.51 14.06
CA LEU A 70 14.94 18.53 13.86
C LEU A 70 15.67 18.38 12.51
N VAL A 71 16.02 17.15 12.13
CA VAL A 71 16.62 16.87 10.82
C VAL A 71 15.66 17.19 9.67
N LYS A 72 14.37 16.84 9.79
CA LYS A 72 13.36 17.20 8.78
C LYS A 72 13.21 18.71 8.63
N ASP A 73 13.17 19.44 9.74
CA ASP A 73 13.15 20.91 9.70
C ASP A 73 14.41 21.46 9.01
N GLN A 74 15.58 20.88 9.26
CA GLN A 74 16.82 21.27 8.59
C GLN A 74 16.82 20.96 7.09
N VAL A 75 16.24 19.81 6.67
CA VAL A 75 16.05 19.46 5.25
C VAL A 75 15.15 20.47 4.54
N ILE A 76 14.10 20.95 5.21
CA ILE A 76 13.23 21.99 4.65
C ILE A 76 14.00 23.31 4.54
N LYS A 77 14.69 23.71 5.61
CA LYS A 77 15.48 24.95 5.66
C LYS A 77 16.62 24.98 4.65
N SER A 78 17.27 23.83 4.38
CA SER A 78 18.38 23.76 3.43
C SER A 78 17.93 23.97 1.98
N GLY A 79 16.63 23.88 1.70
CA GLY A 79 16.11 24.01 0.34
C GLY A 79 16.51 22.84 -0.57
N ILE A 80 17.07 21.75 -0.04
CA ILE A 80 17.52 20.60 -0.85
C ILE A 80 16.38 20.04 -1.73
N GLN A 81 15.15 20.07 -1.21
CA GLN A 81 13.94 19.63 -1.93
C GLN A 81 13.58 20.52 -3.13
N ASN A 82 14.08 21.75 -3.16
CA ASN A 82 13.83 22.70 -4.25
C ASN A 82 14.86 22.62 -5.38
N THR A 83 15.96 21.89 -5.16
CA THR A 83 17.03 21.73 -6.15
C THR A 83 16.54 21.02 -7.41
N PRO A 84 17.10 21.35 -8.59
CA PRO A 84 16.78 20.62 -9.82
C PRO A 84 17.04 19.11 -9.71
N ALA A 85 18.13 18.72 -9.04
CA ALA A 85 18.50 17.32 -8.85
C ALA A 85 17.44 16.54 -8.04
N PHE A 86 16.99 17.09 -6.90
CA PHE A 86 15.96 16.43 -6.10
C PHE A 86 14.62 16.35 -6.86
N LYS A 87 14.20 17.45 -7.50
CA LYS A 87 12.95 17.48 -8.28
C LYS A 87 12.96 16.46 -9.42
N ALA A 88 14.08 16.30 -10.13
CA ALA A 88 14.23 15.32 -11.19
C ALA A 88 14.12 13.89 -10.66
N GLN A 89 14.83 13.55 -9.58
CA GLN A 89 14.76 12.21 -8.97
C GLN A 89 13.36 11.91 -8.41
N TYR A 90 12.74 12.88 -7.74
CA TYR A 90 11.38 12.74 -7.22
C TYR A 90 10.36 12.53 -8.34
N ALA A 91 10.48 13.28 -9.44
CA ALA A 91 9.61 13.11 -10.61
C ALA A 91 9.74 11.72 -11.24
N ALA A 92 10.96 11.20 -11.36
CA ALA A 92 11.20 9.84 -11.85
C ALA A 92 10.52 8.80 -10.95
N ILE A 93 10.78 8.83 -9.64
CA ILE A 93 10.18 7.91 -8.66
C ILE A 93 8.65 8.00 -8.70
N LYS A 94 8.09 9.21 -8.78
CA LYS A 94 6.64 9.43 -8.86
C LYS A 94 6.04 8.80 -10.11
N ASN A 95 6.68 8.96 -11.25
CA ASN A 95 6.20 8.41 -12.52
C ASN A 95 6.29 6.89 -12.54
N ASP A 96 7.40 6.32 -12.10
CA ASP A 96 7.60 4.87 -12.03
C ASP A 96 6.59 4.21 -11.07
N LEU A 97 6.39 4.81 -9.89
CA LEU A 97 5.37 4.35 -8.95
C LEU A 97 3.96 4.39 -9.55
N ALA A 98 3.63 5.43 -10.32
CA ALA A 98 2.33 5.54 -10.96
C ALA A 98 2.12 4.43 -12.01
N VAL A 99 3.14 4.13 -12.82
CA VAL A 99 3.12 3.03 -13.78
C VAL A 99 2.95 1.68 -13.07
N ASP A 100 3.72 1.43 -12.01
CA ASP A 100 3.63 0.21 -11.21
C ASP A 100 2.23 0.01 -10.60
N MET A 101 1.65 1.08 -10.04
CA MET A 101 0.32 1.05 -9.47
C MET A 101 -0.74 0.77 -10.54
N TRP A 102 -0.63 1.41 -11.71
CA TRP A 102 -1.53 1.17 -12.83
C TRP A 102 -1.43 -0.28 -13.34
N MET A 103 -0.22 -0.81 -13.51
CA MET A 103 0.03 -2.20 -13.91
C MET A 103 -0.59 -3.18 -12.91
N LYS A 104 -0.40 -2.96 -11.60
CA LYS A 104 -1.03 -3.77 -10.53
C LYS A 104 -2.56 -3.72 -10.62
N GLN A 105 -3.14 -2.56 -10.90
CA GLN A 105 -4.59 -2.45 -11.11
C GLN A 105 -5.05 -3.25 -12.33
N GLN A 106 -4.32 -3.22 -13.45
CA GLN A 106 -4.66 -4.04 -14.62
C GLN A 106 -4.58 -5.54 -14.31
N MET A 107 -3.53 -5.98 -13.61
CA MET A 107 -3.38 -7.36 -13.15
C MET A 107 -4.53 -7.82 -12.24
N ASN A 108 -4.99 -6.94 -11.35
CA ASN A 108 -6.08 -7.25 -10.42
C ASN A 108 -7.44 -7.42 -11.10
N LYS A 109 -7.64 -6.85 -12.28
CA LYS A 109 -8.86 -7.06 -13.08
C LYS A 109 -8.91 -8.44 -13.75
N ILE A 110 -7.80 -9.15 -13.79
CA ILE A 110 -7.70 -10.44 -14.47
C ILE A 110 -8.11 -11.55 -13.52
N THR A 111 -9.13 -12.28 -13.95
CA THR A 111 -9.64 -13.47 -13.29
C THR A 111 -9.29 -14.71 -14.11
N VAL A 112 -9.05 -15.80 -13.40
CA VAL A 112 -8.86 -17.13 -13.98
C VAL A 112 -9.87 -18.04 -13.31
N THR A 113 -10.62 -18.77 -14.12
CA THR A 113 -11.67 -19.67 -13.66
C THR A 113 -11.15 -21.08 -13.45
N ASP A 114 -11.85 -21.85 -12.63
CA ASP A 114 -11.58 -23.29 -12.42
C ASP A 114 -11.70 -24.09 -13.73
N LYS A 115 -12.59 -23.66 -14.64
CA LYS A 115 -12.73 -24.27 -15.96
C LYS A 115 -11.46 -24.09 -16.80
N GLU A 116 -10.88 -22.89 -16.79
CA GLU A 116 -9.68 -22.57 -17.57
C GLU A 116 -8.44 -23.31 -17.04
N THR A 117 -8.30 -23.39 -15.72
CA THR A 117 -7.20 -24.12 -15.07
C THR A 117 -7.30 -25.62 -15.32
N LYS A 118 -8.51 -26.20 -15.25
CA LYS A 118 -8.72 -27.60 -15.60
C LYS A 118 -8.45 -27.89 -17.08
N ALA A 119 -8.93 -27.03 -17.98
CA ALA A 119 -8.66 -27.17 -19.41
C ALA A 119 -7.16 -27.09 -19.72
N PHE A 120 -6.44 -26.17 -19.09
CA PHE A 120 -4.99 -26.07 -19.24
C PHE A 120 -4.27 -27.32 -18.73
N TYR A 121 -4.66 -27.84 -17.56
CA TYR A 121 -4.10 -29.07 -16.98
C TYR A 121 -4.33 -30.29 -17.89
N ASP A 122 -5.51 -30.41 -18.48
CA ASP A 122 -5.84 -31.52 -19.37
C ASP A 122 -5.07 -31.44 -20.69
N ALA A 123 -4.96 -30.24 -21.28
CA ALA A 123 -4.22 -30.01 -22.51
C ALA A 123 -2.69 -30.11 -22.38
N ASN A 124 -2.16 -29.93 -21.16
CA ASN A 124 -0.71 -29.91 -20.91
C ASN A 124 -0.26 -31.08 -20.00
N GLY A 125 -0.97 -32.20 -20.01
CA GLY A 125 -0.75 -33.32 -19.09
C GLY A 125 0.69 -33.83 -19.04
N ASP A 126 1.44 -33.76 -20.15
CA ASP A 126 2.85 -34.17 -20.22
C ASP A 126 3.80 -33.24 -19.48
N LYS A 127 3.46 -31.95 -19.36
CA LYS A 127 4.24 -30.96 -18.59
C LYS A 127 3.97 -31.04 -17.08
N MET A 128 2.95 -31.81 -16.68
CA MET A 128 2.51 -31.97 -15.30
C MET A 128 3.00 -33.30 -14.71
N LYS A 129 4.17 -33.79 -15.16
CA LYS A 129 4.78 -35.05 -14.71
C LYS A 129 5.95 -34.78 -13.76
N GLN A 130 6.06 -35.60 -12.72
CA GLN A 130 7.23 -35.69 -11.86
C GLN A 130 7.75 -37.13 -11.92
N GLY A 131 8.83 -37.34 -12.69
CA GLY A 131 9.20 -38.68 -13.15
C GLY A 131 8.11 -39.26 -14.07
N ASP A 132 7.75 -40.52 -13.86
CA ASP A 132 6.71 -41.21 -14.65
C ASP A 132 5.28 -40.93 -14.19
N LYS A 133 5.11 -40.17 -13.09
CA LYS A 133 3.78 -39.93 -12.48
C LYS A 133 3.25 -38.54 -12.83
N LYS A 134 1.97 -38.49 -13.21
CA LYS A 134 1.24 -37.22 -13.36
C LYS A 134 0.92 -36.63 -11.99
N VAL A 135 1.32 -35.39 -11.77
CA VAL A 135 1.03 -34.63 -10.54
C VAL A 135 -0.47 -34.31 -10.50
N PRO A 136 -1.18 -34.60 -9.40
CA PRO A 136 -2.62 -34.34 -9.30
C PRO A 136 -2.98 -32.86 -9.51
N TYR A 137 -4.14 -32.62 -10.14
CA TYR A 137 -4.62 -31.27 -10.47
C TYR A 137 -4.63 -30.32 -9.27
N GLU A 138 -5.12 -30.75 -8.11
CA GLU A 138 -5.18 -29.90 -6.91
C GLU A 138 -3.82 -29.40 -6.43
N GLN A 139 -2.74 -30.15 -6.70
CA GLN A 139 -1.39 -29.76 -6.32
C GLN A 139 -0.78 -28.70 -7.25
N VAL A 140 -1.27 -28.60 -8.49
CA VAL A 140 -0.77 -27.67 -9.51
C VAL A 140 -1.77 -26.56 -9.84
N LYS A 141 -2.98 -26.60 -9.28
CA LYS A 141 -4.07 -25.65 -9.57
C LYS A 141 -3.63 -24.21 -9.33
N LYS A 142 -2.90 -23.95 -8.25
CA LYS A 142 -2.44 -22.60 -7.88
C LYS A 142 -1.41 -22.07 -8.88
N GLU A 143 -0.44 -22.89 -9.26
CA GLU A 143 0.62 -22.58 -10.22
C GLU A 143 0.02 -22.35 -11.61
N ILE A 144 -0.91 -23.21 -12.04
CA ILE A 144 -1.65 -23.04 -13.29
C ILE A 144 -2.46 -21.74 -13.25
N THR A 145 -3.11 -21.44 -12.13
CA THR A 145 -3.88 -20.19 -11.96
C THR A 145 -2.98 -18.97 -12.11
N GLN A 146 -1.81 -18.98 -11.45
CA GLN A 146 -0.84 -17.89 -11.54
C GLN A 146 -0.26 -17.75 -12.95
N PHE A 147 0.10 -18.85 -13.58
CA PHE A 147 0.59 -18.88 -14.96
C PHE A 147 -0.45 -18.30 -15.93
N LEU A 148 -1.68 -18.81 -15.90
CA LEU A 148 -2.76 -18.30 -16.75
C LEU A 148 -3.06 -16.83 -16.49
N LYS A 149 -2.97 -16.37 -15.23
CA LYS A 149 -3.15 -14.97 -14.88
C LYS A 149 -2.06 -14.09 -15.51
N LEU A 150 -0.80 -14.52 -15.43
CA LEU A 150 0.33 -13.83 -16.04
C LEU A 150 0.24 -13.82 -17.57
N GLU A 151 -0.13 -14.94 -18.20
CA GLU A 151 -0.30 -15.03 -19.65
C GLU A 151 -1.43 -14.13 -20.16
N LYS A 152 -2.59 -14.14 -19.48
CA LYS A 152 -3.68 -13.22 -19.77
C LYS A 152 -3.25 -11.76 -19.57
N PHE A 153 -2.46 -11.47 -18.53
CA PHE A 153 -1.95 -10.13 -18.27
C PHE A 153 -1.02 -9.66 -19.36
N LYS A 154 -0.04 -10.49 -19.74
CA LYS A 154 0.87 -10.21 -20.84
C LYS A 154 0.08 -9.93 -22.12
N THR A 155 -0.86 -10.80 -22.48
CA THR A 155 -1.72 -10.62 -23.66
C THR A 155 -2.51 -9.31 -23.60
N HIS A 156 -3.06 -8.95 -22.44
CA HIS A 156 -3.78 -7.69 -22.23
C HIS A 156 -2.86 -6.48 -22.38
N MET A 157 -1.64 -6.56 -21.85
CA MET A 157 -0.67 -5.48 -21.91
C MET A 157 -0.08 -5.30 -23.29
N ASP A 158 0.25 -6.38 -24.00
CA ASP A 158 0.69 -6.33 -25.40
C ASP A 158 -0.35 -5.63 -26.26
N LYS A 159 -1.64 -6.03 -26.15
CA LYS A 159 -2.75 -5.38 -26.86
C LYS A 159 -2.93 -3.91 -26.49
N THR A 160 -2.72 -3.58 -25.21
CA THR A 160 -2.83 -2.20 -24.73
C THR A 160 -1.71 -1.36 -25.32
N THR A 161 -0.47 -1.83 -25.26
CA THR A 161 0.69 -1.12 -25.82
C THR A 161 0.61 -0.98 -27.33
N ASP A 162 0.12 -2.00 -28.05
CA ASP A 162 -0.09 -1.94 -29.49
C ASP A 162 -1.12 -0.87 -29.87
N THR A 163 -2.23 -0.81 -29.13
CA THR A 163 -3.26 0.22 -29.30
C THR A 163 -2.70 1.61 -29.06
N LEU A 164 -1.97 1.81 -27.95
CA LEU A 164 -1.36 3.09 -27.61
C LEU A 164 -0.33 3.52 -28.66
N ARG A 165 0.46 2.57 -29.18
CA ARG A 165 1.45 2.82 -30.22
C ARG A 165 0.82 3.25 -31.54
N LYS A 166 -0.30 2.64 -31.94
CA LYS A 166 -1.05 3.04 -33.14
C LYS A 166 -1.59 4.47 -33.04
N GLY A 167 -1.96 4.91 -31.83
CA GLY A 167 -2.43 6.27 -31.58
C GLY A 167 -1.33 7.30 -31.33
N ALA A 168 -0.06 6.90 -31.29
CA ALA A 168 1.06 7.76 -30.96
C ALA A 168 1.99 7.98 -32.15
N LYS A 169 2.54 9.19 -32.27
CA LYS A 169 3.65 9.45 -33.18
C LYS A 169 4.94 8.93 -32.54
N VAL A 170 5.38 7.75 -32.95
CA VAL A 170 6.61 7.10 -32.44
C VAL A 170 7.72 7.19 -33.50
N GLU A 171 8.81 7.87 -33.17
CA GLU A 171 10.03 7.93 -33.98
C GLU A 171 11.17 7.22 -33.21
N ILE A 172 11.76 6.19 -33.80
CA ILE A 172 12.90 5.46 -33.23
C ILE A 172 14.17 5.95 -33.91
N LYS A 173 15.13 6.46 -33.14
CA LYS A 173 16.44 6.92 -33.61
C LYS A 173 17.51 6.00 -33.00
N LEU A 174 17.86 4.94 -33.72
CA LEU A 174 18.95 4.02 -33.38
C LEU A 174 20.15 4.29 -34.29
#